data_AF-A0A7T1HLX3-F1
#
_entry.id   AF-A0A7T1HLX3-F1
#
_cell.length_a   1.000
_cell.length_b   1.000
_cell.length_c   1.000
_cell.angle_alpha   90.00
_cell.angle_beta   90.00
_cell.angle_gamma   90.00
#
_symmetry.space_group_name_H-M   'P 1'
#
loop_
_entity.id
_entity.type
_entity.pdbx_description
1 polymer ?
#
loop_
_entity_poly.entity_id
_entity_poly.type
_entity_poly.pdbx_seq_one_letter_code
_entity_poly.pdbx_strand_id
1 'polypeptide(L)'
;MNLEQFAEQFSHENAEVIYLSEKNAAQSEYVDFFYSFFFLEGTLYSANGTYPLLPYYGIGNKEFHDDGVVLRKYTQAEGGQLEVSETVSLGPGGDPRTVSNGTDAYVFIIGNPFSDFQTLIYDIRYQRKIKLKCDDPDFKFGKNWQPYLKDNRLFIVHEITPFRIMEVDLASGLLSKVLEVDISFKINQSHAPSSYHYPYPFFRGGSNAIAKDQNIFGVGRATSERYKHHPFFWKFGDNKKLLILFTEFFYKFQRYGFNIIDPTCLFLHDDELYFGLCCSERDWAHGQEVLNLLVRFSERTIGPSNSLESYFLSKVPTESDGKPNLDRHLFFCIEMPTAVTSVHELGGRLSLGIEEGHLFHGPYVTVEAEAEYYAELSYLTLASNEEVIGFFDVTSSRLDSARVQHDFHTLGMAEVHSCHGSMATSRVTFNTAGSIGKLLEFRFFVRHGVKVNAFHVRTQRITT
;
A
#
# COMPACT_ATOMS: atom_id res chain seq x y z
N MET A 1 -16.18 11.08 2.46
CA MET A 1 -15.46 11.78 1.38
C MET A 1 -15.50 10.91 0.12
N ASN A 2 -16.09 11.39 -0.98
CA ASN A 2 -16.06 10.66 -2.26
C ASN A 2 -14.67 10.84 -2.93
N LEU A 3 -14.32 9.99 -3.89
CA LEU A 3 -13.04 10.04 -4.62
C LEU A 3 -12.70 11.41 -5.20
N GLU A 4 -13.73 12.16 -5.60
CA GLU A 4 -13.61 13.50 -6.14
C GLU A 4 -13.02 14.45 -5.10
N GLN A 5 -13.50 14.41 -3.85
CA GLN A 5 -12.94 15.21 -2.76
C GLN A 5 -11.51 14.80 -2.38
N PHE A 6 -11.15 13.52 -2.52
CA PHE A 6 -9.76 13.08 -2.35
C PHE A 6 -8.87 13.63 -3.49
N ALA A 7 -9.34 13.56 -4.73
CA ALA A 7 -8.67 14.13 -5.90
C ALA A 7 -8.55 15.67 -5.83
N GLU A 8 -9.56 16.36 -5.31
CA GLU A 8 -9.56 17.81 -5.07
C GLU A 8 -8.43 18.24 -4.10
N GLN A 9 -8.09 17.41 -3.11
CA GLN A 9 -6.94 17.69 -2.23
C GLN A 9 -5.63 17.78 -3.02
N PHE A 10 -5.46 16.97 -4.07
CA PHE A 10 -4.30 17.09 -4.97
C PHE A 10 -4.37 18.35 -5.82
N SER A 11 -5.57 18.70 -6.32
CA SER A 11 -5.80 19.90 -7.12
C SER A 11 -5.40 21.18 -6.39
N HIS A 12 -5.62 21.24 -5.07
CA HIS A 12 -5.19 22.35 -4.21
C HIS A 12 -3.68 22.36 -3.91
N GLU A 13 -2.97 21.27 -4.16
CA GLU A 13 -1.54 21.10 -3.90
C GLU A 13 -0.66 21.34 -5.16
N ASN A 14 -1.23 21.90 -6.23
CA ASN A 14 -0.61 22.03 -7.58
C ASN A 14 -0.22 20.68 -8.20
N ALA A 15 -0.98 19.64 -7.85
CA ALA A 15 -0.90 18.32 -8.42
C ALA A 15 -2.23 17.99 -9.11
N GLU A 16 -2.19 17.20 -10.17
CA GLU A 16 -3.39 16.80 -10.90
C GLU A 16 -3.51 15.29 -10.94
N VAL A 17 -4.68 14.78 -10.59
CA VAL A 17 -4.98 13.36 -10.71
C VAL A 17 -5.32 13.07 -12.17
N ILE A 18 -4.42 12.36 -12.85
CA ILE A 18 -4.53 12.01 -14.27
C ILE A 18 -5.29 10.69 -14.45
N TYR A 19 -5.09 9.76 -13.51
CA TYR A 19 -5.78 8.48 -13.49
C TYR A 19 -6.20 8.15 -12.07
N LEU A 20 -7.43 7.67 -11.92
CA LEU A 20 -8.00 7.24 -10.66
C LEU A 20 -8.88 6.01 -10.91
N SER A 21 -8.59 4.93 -10.20
CA SER A 21 -9.42 3.74 -10.18
C SER A 21 -9.58 3.25 -8.76
N GLU A 22 -10.81 3.26 -8.26
CA GLU A 22 -11.19 2.64 -7.00
C GLU A 22 -12.05 1.40 -7.30
N LYS A 23 -11.78 0.30 -6.62
CA LYS A 23 -12.53 -0.94 -6.76
C LYS A 23 -12.72 -1.60 -5.41
N ASN A 24 -13.97 -1.85 -5.06
CA ASN A 24 -14.32 -2.80 -4.00
C ASN A 24 -14.19 -4.20 -4.59
N ALA A 25 -13.05 -4.83 -4.37
CA ALA A 25 -12.79 -6.13 -4.90
C ALA A 25 -13.33 -7.22 -3.98
N ALA A 26 -14.00 -8.23 -4.53
CA ALA A 26 -14.52 -9.36 -3.76
C ALA A 26 -13.54 -10.54 -3.73
N GLN A 27 -13.69 -11.42 -2.75
CA GLN A 27 -12.92 -12.67 -2.72
C GLN A 27 -13.15 -13.48 -4.01
N SER A 28 -12.08 -14.10 -4.51
CA SER A 28 -12.02 -14.88 -5.77
C SER A 28 -12.19 -14.04 -7.05
N GLU A 29 -12.27 -12.72 -6.94
CA GLU A 29 -12.28 -11.82 -8.09
C GLU A 29 -10.85 -11.60 -8.61
N TYR A 30 -10.69 -11.48 -9.93
CA TYR A 30 -9.45 -10.97 -10.51
C TYR A 30 -9.43 -9.45 -10.44
N VAL A 31 -8.31 -8.94 -9.94
CA VAL A 31 -8.11 -7.51 -9.73
C VAL A 31 -6.80 -7.11 -10.35
N ASP A 32 -6.82 -5.98 -11.05
CA ASP A 32 -5.61 -5.36 -11.52
C ASP A 32 -4.98 -4.55 -10.39
N PHE A 33 -3.71 -4.84 -10.12
CA PHE A 33 -2.86 -4.12 -9.18
C PHE A 33 -1.63 -3.58 -9.90
N PHE A 34 -0.89 -2.72 -9.20
CA PHE A 34 0.43 -2.24 -9.63
C PHE A 34 0.44 -1.60 -11.02
N TYR A 35 -0.46 -0.65 -11.26
CA TYR A 35 -0.46 0.10 -12.51
C TYR A 35 0.83 0.93 -12.63
N SER A 36 1.79 0.42 -13.41
CA SER A 36 3.08 1.06 -13.66
C SER A 36 2.99 1.85 -14.97
N PHE A 37 2.63 3.13 -14.87
CA PHE A 37 2.45 4.01 -16.03
C PHE A 37 3.78 4.50 -16.63
N PHE A 38 3.77 4.81 -17.92
CA PHE A 38 4.88 5.47 -18.63
C PHE A 38 4.39 6.04 -19.98
N PHE A 39 5.13 7.00 -20.54
CA PHE A 39 4.90 7.47 -21.91
C PHE A 39 5.84 6.79 -22.91
N LEU A 40 5.35 6.50 -24.10
CA LEU A 40 6.14 6.07 -25.25
C LEU A 40 5.59 6.77 -26.50
N GLU A 41 6.44 7.52 -27.19
CA GLU A 41 6.09 8.30 -28.40
C GLU A 41 4.86 9.19 -28.18
N GLY A 42 4.79 9.86 -27.02
CA GLY A 42 3.68 10.75 -26.63
C GLY A 42 2.39 10.03 -26.24
N THR A 43 2.36 8.70 -26.27
CA THR A 43 1.20 7.89 -25.86
C THR A 43 1.40 7.36 -24.44
N LEU A 44 0.36 7.42 -23.61
CA LEU A 44 0.37 6.87 -22.26
C LEU A 44 0.07 5.36 -22.29
N TYR A 45 0.88 4.61 -21.54
CA TYR A 45 0.72 3.17 -21.32
C TYR A 45 0.76 2.84 -19.84
N SER A 46 0.29 1.65 -19.47
CA SER A 46 0.55 1.05 -18.17
C SER A 46 0.82 -0.45 -18.30
N ALA A 47 1.71 -0.97 -17.47
CA ALA A 47 1.81 -2.40 -17.22
C ALA A 47 1.19 -2.71 -15.85
N ASN A 48 0.26 -3.66 -15.81
CA ASN A 48 -0.52 -3.99 -14.61
C ASN A 48 -0.38 -5.48 -14.33
N GLY A 49 -0.30 -5.86 -13.06
CA GLY A 49 -0.44 -7.25 -12.66
C GLY A 49 -1.91 -7.54 -12.40
N THR A 50 -2.39 -8.70 -12.83
CA THR A 50 -3.76 -9.17 -12.64
C THR A 50 -3.71 -10.42 -11.76
N TYR A 51 -4.38 -10.37 -10.60
CA TYR A 51 -4.26 -11.37 -9.55
C TYR A 51 -5.65 -11.78 -9.03
N PRO A 52 -5.86 -13.07 -8.70
CA PRO A 52 -7.05 -13.49 -7.97
C PRO A 52 -6.94 -13.17 -6.48
N LEU A 53 -8.00 -12.67 -5.85
CA LEU A 53 -8.05 -12.51 -4.39
C LEU A 53 -8.33 -13.86 -3.70
N LEU A 54 -7.34 -14.47 -3.06
CA LEU A 54 -7.40 -15.84 -2.50
C LEU A 54 -7.76 -15.88 -0.99
N PRO A 55 -8.55 -16.84 -0.45
CA PRO A 55 -8.83 -16.96 1.00
C PRO A 55 -7.59 -17.06 1.91
N TYR A 56 -7.70 -16.53 3.14
CA TYR A 56 -6.59 -16.31 4.08
C TYR A 56 -5.80 -17.55 4.50
N TYR A 57 -6.51 -18.64 4.81
CA TYR A 57 -5.94 -19.84 5.42
C TYR A 57 -6.12 -21.04 4.49
N GLY A 58 -5.04 -21.80 4.32
CA GLY A 58 -5.09 -23.14 3.72
C GLY A 58 -4.64 -23.24 2.27
N ILE A 59 -4.38 -22.12 1.59
CA ILE A 59 -3.83 -22.14 0.24
C ILE A 59 -2.31 -22.07 0.31
N GLY A 60 -1.66 -23.22 0.14
CA GLY A 60 -0.23 -23.25 -0.19
C GLY A 60 0.00 -22.54 -1.52
N ASN A 61 1.20 -21.99 -1.73
CA ASN A 61 1.61 -21.19 -2.90
C ASN A 61 1.07 -21.66 -4.27
N LYS A 62 0.72 -22.94 -4.46
CA LYS A 62 0.24 -23.50 -5.74
C LYS A 62 -0.90 -22.72 -6.42
N GLU A 63 -1.82 -22.10 -5.70
CA GLU A 63 -2.93 -21.32 -6.31
C GLU A 63 -2.59 -19.82 -6.48
N PHE A 64 -1.47 -19.35 -5.91
CA PHE A 64 -0.91 -17.98 -6.05
C PHE A 64 -0.25 -17.73 -7.42
N HIS A 65 -0.57 -18.53 -8.44
CA HIS A 65 0.27 -18.68 -9.64
C HIS A 65 -0.45 -18.50 -10.96
N ASP A 66 -1.74 -18.10 -10.94
CA ASP A 66 -2.47 -17.66 -12.12
C ASP A 66 -2.36 -16.14 -12.35
N ASP A 67 -1.30 -15.53 -11.79
CA ASP A 67 -1.00 -14.11 -11.98
C ASP A 67 -0.59 -13.84 -13.43
N GLY A 68 -1.18 -12.80 -14.01
CA GLY A 68 -0.86 -12.33 -15.35
C GLY A 68 -0.34 -10.90 -15.34
N VAL A 69 0.46 -10.53 -16.34
CA VAL A 69 0.78 -9.12 -16.61
C VAL A 69 0.13 -8.71 -17.91
N VAL A 70 -0.52 -7.56 -17.91
CA VAL A 70 -1.11 -6.93 -19.10
C VAL A 70 -0.48 -5.57 -19.36
N LEU A 71 -0.29 -5.25 -20.64
CA LEU A 71 0.08 -3.93 -21.13
C LEU A 71 -1.18 -3.25 -21.66
N ARG A 72 -1.47 -2.05 -21.17
CA ARG A 72 -2.60 -1.22 -21.62
C ARG A 72 -2.10 0.03 -22.29
N LYS A 73 -2.74 0.40 -23.39
CA LYS A 73 -2.59 1.68 -24.08
C LYS A 73 -3.79 2.56 -23.77
N TYR A 74 -3.54 3.84 -23.51
CA TYR A 74 -4.58 4.80 -23.19
C TYR A 74 -4.73 5.85 -24.29
N THR A 75 -5.98 6.25 -24.52
CA THR A 75 -6.36 7.40 -25.34
C THR A 75 -7.20 8.36 -24.52
N GLN A 76 -7.15 9.64 -24.85
CA GLN A 76 -7.99 10.65 -24.19
C GLN A 76 -9.37 10.67 -24.86
N ALA A 77 -10.42 10.43 -24.07
CA ALA A 77 -11.81 10.49 -24.48
C ALA A 77 -12.32 11.94 -24.54
N GLU A 78 -13.51 12.13 -25.13
CA GLU A 78 -14.23 13.40 -25.07
C GLU A 78 -14.49 13.77 -23.59
N GLY A 79 -13.97 14.91 -23.15
CA GLY A 79 -14.02 15.34 -21.74
C GLY A 79 -12.74 15.09 -20.94
N GLY A 80 -11.68 14.57 -21.57
CA GLY A 80 -10.34 14.52 -21.00
C GLY A 80 -10.01 13.27 -20.17
N GLN A 81 -10.98 12.37 -19.98
CA GLN A 81 -10.79 11.10 -19.28
C GLN A 81 -9.91 10.13 -20.08
N LEU A 82 -9.15 9.29 -19.37
CA LEU A 82 -8.33 8.26 -20.00
C LEU A 82 -9.15 6.98 -20.21
N GLU A 83 -9.22 6.53 -21.46
CA GLU A 83 -9.85 5.25 -21.84
C GLU A 83 -8.79 4.27 -22.33
N VAL A 84 -9.00 2.99 -22.03
CA VAL A 84 -8.13 1.91 -22.52
C VAL A 84 -8.49 1.61 -23.97
N SER A 85 -7.59 1.93 -24.90
CA SER A 85 -7.78 1.67 -26.33
C SER A 85 -7.29 0.30 -26.77
N GLU A 86 -6.31 -0.26 -26.06
CA GLU A 86 -5.70 -1.55 -26.40
C GLU A 86 -5.23 -2.26 -25.13
N THR A 87 -5.34 -3.60 -25.10
CA THR A 87 -4.81 -4.45 -24.04
C THR A 87 -4.09 -5.65 -24.64
N VAL A 88 -2.84 -5.88 -24.20
CA VAL A 88 -2.00 -6.98 -24.64
C VAL A 88 -1.55 -7.79 -23.43
N SER A 89 -1.78 -9.11 -23.44
CA SER A 89 -1.23 -9.99 -22.39
C SER A 89 0.28 -10.16 -22.59
N LEU A 90 1.06 -9.86 -21.56
CA LEU A 90 2.49 -10.12 -21.52
C LEU A 90 2.81 -11.52 -20.95
N GLY A 91 1.80 -12.27 -20.52
CA GLY A 91 1.91 -13.63 -19.99
C GLY A 91 2.00 -13.71 -18.47
N PRO A 92 2.37 -14.88 -17.92
CA PRO A 92 2.35 -15.10 -16.48
C PRO A 92 3.47 -14.34 -15.76
N GLY A 93 3.17 -13.87 -14.56
CA GLY A 93 4.10 -13.14 -13.70
C GLY A 93 3.39 -12.06 -12.88
N GLY A 94 4.16 -11.31 -12.12
CA GLY A 94 3.63 -10.27 -11.24
C GLY A 94 4.56 -9.08 -11.05
N ASP A 95 4.03 -8.11 -10.31
CA ASP A 95 4.65 -6.90 -9.81
C ASP A 95 5.41 -6.13 -10.91
N PRO A 96 4.73 -5.78 -12.03
CA PRO A 96 5.42 -5.16 -13.16
C PRO A 96 6.04 -3.82 -12.76
N ARG A 97 7.20 -3.51 -13.36
CA ARG A 97 7.86 -2.21 -13.26
C ARG A 97 8.25 -1.70 -14.63
N THR A 98 7.98 -0.44 -14.90
CA THR A 98 8.21 0.16 -16.21
C THR A 98 9.28 1.22 -16.16
N VAL A 99 10.01 1.38 -17.26
CA VAL A 99 10.88 2.54 -17.47
C VAL A 99 10.80 2.94 -18.93
N SER A 100 10.82 4.25 -19.19
CA SER A 100 10.82 4.81 -20.53
C SER A 100 11.65 6.09 -20.60
N ASN A 101 12.28 6.33 -21.76
CA ASN A 101 12.88 7.63 -22.12
C ASN A 101 12.04 8.37 -23.18
N GLY A 102 10.81 7.90 -23.44
CA GLY A 102 9.91 8.43 -24.46
C GLY A 102 10.08 7.81 -25.85
N THR A 103 11.19 7.12 -26.13
CA THR A 103 11.44 6.43 -27.42
C THR A 103 11.59 4.91 -27.25
N ASP A 104 12.19 4.48 -26.14
CA ASP A 104 12.34 3.09 -25.73
C ASP A 104 11.67 2.89 -24.38
N ALA A 105 10.99 1.77 -24.22
CA ALA A 105 10.30 1.41 -22.99
C ALA A 105 10.41 -0.08 -22.68
N TYR A 106 10.55 -0.39 -21.39
CA TYR A 106 10.79 -1.74 -20.91
C TYR A 106 9.85 -2.05 -19.73
N VAL A 107 9.28 -3.26 -19.73
CA VAL A 107 8.48 -3.79 -18.61
C VAL A 107 9.26 -4.93 -17.96
N PHE A 108 9.63 -4.77 -16.70
CA PHE A 108 10.18 -5.84 -15.88
C PHE A 108 9.03 -6.65 -15.30
N ILE A 109 9.10 -7.98 -15.42
CA ILE A 109 8.09 -8.93 -14.95
C ILE A 109 8.78 -9.96 -14.06
N ILE A 110 8.31 -10.08 -12.83
CA ILE A 110 8.74 -11.14 -11.93
C ILE A 110 8.07 -12.43 -12.38
N GLY A 111 8.89 -13.44 -12.66
CA GLY A 111 8.39 -14.75 -13.08
C GLY A 111 7.70 -15.47 -11.92
N ASN A 112 6.66 -16.24 -12.22
CA ASN A 112 6.08 -17.12 -11.20
C ASN A 112 7.09 -18.24 -10.84
N PRO A 113 7.00 -18.86 -9.65
CA PRO A 113 7.90 -19.95 -9.23
C PRO A 113 7.88 -21.20 -10.14
N PHE A 114 6.91 -21.33 -11.04
CA PHE A 114 6.80 -22.44 -12.00
C PHE A 114 7.28 -22.08 -13.41
N SER A 115 7.75 -20.86 -13.59
CA SER A 115 8.22 -20.35 -14.87
C SER A 115 9.65 -20.83 -15.13
N ASP A 116 9.98 -21.03 -16.41
CA ASP A 116 11.35 -21.27 -16.88
C ASP A 116 12.30 -20.07 -16.65
N PHE A 117 11.81 -18.98 -16.07
CA PHE A 117 12.57 -17.77 -15.77
C PHE A 117 12.12 -17.17 -14.44
N GLN A 118 13.07 -16.63 -13.68
CA GLN A 118 12.77 -15.96 -12.41
C GLN A 118 12.38 -14.48 -12.61
N THR A 119 12.92 -13.81 -13.64
CA THR A 119 12.55 -12.44 -14.02
C THR A 119 12.84 -12.24 -15.51
N LEU A 120 12.00 -11.46 -16.20
CA LEU A 120 12.22 -11.08 -17.60
C LEU A 120 11.96 -9.59 -17.84
N ILE A 121 12.43 -9.10 -18.97
CA ILE A 121 12.09 -7.80 -19.53
C ILE A 121 11.25 -8.02 -20.79
N TYR A 122 10.13 -7.32 -20.91
CA TYR A 122 9.43 -7.13 -22.17
C TYR A 122 9.87 -5.79 -22.77
N ASP A 123 10.55 -5.88 -23.91
CA ASP A 123 11.00 -4.76 -24.72
C ASP A 123 9.83 -4.37 -25.65
N ILE A 124 9.20 -3.23 -25.36
CA ILE A 124 7.94 -2.85 -25.99
C ILE A 124 8.13 -2.54 -27.46
N ARG A 125 9.23 -1.85 -27.80
CA ARG A 125 9.53 -1.41 -29.16
C ARG A 125 9.74 -2.60 -30.09
N TYR A 126 10.49 -3.60 -29.64
CA TYR A 126 10.80 -4.80 -30.43
C TYR A 126 9.85 -5.97 -30.15
N GLN A 127 8.85 -5.78 -29.29
CA GLN A 127 7.85 -6.78 -28.88
C GLN A 127 8.46 -8.13 -28.49
N ARG A 128 9.58 -8.11 -27.75
CA ARG A 128 10.35 -9.32 -27.41
C ARG A 128 10.53 -9.46 -25.91
N LYS A 129 10.64 -10.71 -25.47
CA LYS A 129 10.96 -11.07 -24.08
C LYS A 129 12.45 -11.38 -23.96
N ILE A 130 13.10 -10.75 -22.99
CA ILE A 130 14.52 -10.94 -22.67
C ILE A 130 14.58 -11.58 -21.28
N LYS A 131 15.05 -12.83 -21.21
CA LYS A 131 15.25 -13.53 -19.93
C LYS A 131 16.49 -12.96 -19.24
N LEU A 132 16.35 -12.54 -17.99
CA LEU A 132 17.47 -12.01 -17.24
C LEU A 132 18.35 -13.13 -16.66
N LYS A 133 19.66 -12.90 -16.67
CA LYS A 133 20.69 -13.82 -16.16
C LYS A 133 21.69 -13.03 -15.34
N CYS A 134 22.22 -13.62 -14.28
CA CYS A 134 23.31 -13.03 -13.52
C CYS A 134 24.27 -14.13 -13.07
N ASP A 135 25.56 -13.89 -13.25
CA ASP A 135 26.63 -14.80 -12.82
C ASP A 135 27.15 -14.47 -11.42
N ASP A 136 26.68 -13.37 -10.80
CA ASP A 136 27.05 -12.99 -9.43
C ASP A 136 26.37 -13.95 -8.43
N PRO A 137 27.14 -14.73 -7.63
CA PRO A 137 26.57 -15.72 -6.71
C PRO A 137 25.77 -15.09 -5.55
N ASP A 138 25.99 -13.80 -5.25
CA ASP A 138 25.24 -13.05 -4.23
C ASP A 138 24.00 -12.37 -4.82
N PHE A 139 23.72 -12.58 -6.11
CA PHE A 139 22.54 -12.07 -6.76
C PHE A 139 21.30 -12.89 -6.41
N LYS A 140 20.23 -12.18 -6.06
CA LYS A 140 18.91 -12.77 -5.81
C LYS A 140 17.93 -12.23 -6.81
N PHE A 141 17.37 -13.12 -7.62
CA PHE A 141 16.17 -12.80 -8.39
C PHE A 141 15.00 -12.57 -7.42
N GLY A 142 14.19 -11.56 -7.71
CA GLY A 142 13.11 -11.23 -6.81
C GLY A 142 12.37 -9.96 -7.15
N LYS A 143 11.67 -9.46 -6.14
CA LYS A 143 10.71 -8.36 -6.23
C LYS A 143 11.31 -7.02 -5.83
N ASN A 144 10.67 -5.94 -6.31
CA ASN A 144 10.96 -4.54 -5.99
C ASN A 144 12.26 -3.97 -6.60
N TRP A 145 12.65 -4.42 -7.79
CA TRP A 145 13.71 -3.74 -8.54
C TRP A 145 13.19 -2.43 -9.12
N GLN A 146 14.03 -1.41 -9.15
CA GLN A 146 13.65 -0.09 -9.63
C GLN A 146 14.45 0.20 -10.90
N PRO A 147 13.89 -0.06 -12.10
CA PRO A 147 14.61 0.17 -13.34
C PRO A 147 14.79 1.65 -13.62
N TYR A 148 15.85 2.03 -14.33
CA TYR A 148 16.05 3.39 -14.83
C TYR A 148 16.89 3.39 -16.11
N LEU A 149 16.72 4.42 -16.93
CA LEU A 149 17.52 4.64 -18.12
C LEU A 149 18.50 5.78 -17.87
N LYS A 150 19.74 5.60 -18.32
CA LYS A 150 20.76 6.64 -18.33
C LYS A 150 21.62 6.48 -19.58
N ASP A 151 21.76 7.53 -20.37
CA ASP A 151 22.57 7.53 -21.60
C ASP A 151 22.23 6.37 -22.56
N ASN A 152 20.92 6.09 -22.75
CA ASN A 152 20.37 4.98 -23.55
C ASN A 152 20.78 3.57 -23.08
N ARG A 153 21.24 3.44 -21.84
CA ARG A 153 21.55 2.15 -21.20
C ARG A 153 20.55 1.87 -20.08
N LEU A 154 20.20 0.60 -19.92
CA LEU A 154 19.24 0.15 -18.94
C LEU A 154 19.95 -0.34 -17.69
N PHE A 155 19.51 0.19 -16.55
CA PHE A 155 20.02 -0.19 -15.24
C PHE A 155 18.86 -0.56 -14.32
N ILE A 156 19.20 -1.27 -13.24
CA ILE A 156 18.29 -1.57 -12.14
C ILE A 156 18.94 -1.21 -10.82
N VAL A 157 18.21 -0.53 -9.95
CA VAL A 157 18.51 -0.58 -8.51
C VAL A 157 17.96 -1.91 -8.01
N HIS A 158 18.87 -2.84 -7.77
CA HIS A 158 18.58 -4.22 -7.38
C HIS A 158 18.16 -4.29 -5.91
N GLU A 159 18.90 -3.59 -5.04
CA GLU A 159 18.67 -3.57 -3.60
C GLU A 159 18.94 -2.17 -3.03
N ILE A 160 18.23 -1.82 -1.95
CA ILE A 160 18.49 -0.61 -1.16
C ILE A 160 19.47 -0.89 -0.01
N THR A 161 19.49 -2.12 0.50
CA THR A 161 20.28 -2.58 1.67
C THR A 161 20.97 -3.93 1.37
N PRO A 162 22.21 -3.97 0.83
CA PRO A 162 23.06 -2.84 0.44
C PRO A 162 22.51 -2.07 -0.77
N PHE A 163 22.98 -0.84 -0.98
CA PHE A 163 22.57 -0.09 -2.16
C PHE A 163 23.33 -0.61 -3.38
N ARG A 164 22.63 -1.36 -4.25
CA ARG A 164 23.24 -2.09 -5.38
C ARG A 164 22.59 -1.70 -6.70
N ILE A 165 23.44 -1.40 -7.70
CA ILE A 165 23.03 -1.12 -9.07
C ILE A 165 23.63 -2.16 -10.02
N MET A 166 22.78 -2.70 -10.88
CA MET A 166 23.17 -3.57 -11.98
C MET A 166 22.86 -2.91 -13.32
N GLU A 167 23.67 -3.18 -14.32
CA GLU A 167 23.38 -2.86 -15.72
C GLU A 167 22.81 -4.08 -16.43
N VAL A 168 21.89 -3.85 -17.35
CA VAL A 168 21.29 -4.88 -18.20
C VAL A 168 21.83 -4.78 -19.62
N ASP A 169 22.47 -5.84 -20.11
CA ASP A 169 22.69 -6.01 -21.54
C ASP A 169 21.41 -6.53 -22.21
N LEU A 170 20.74 -5.68 -22.98
CA LEU A 170 19.49 -6.01 -23.68
C LEU A 170 19.65 -7.06 -24.78
N ALA A 171 20.86 -7.31 -25.28
CA ALA A 171 21.10 -8.34 -26.29
C ALA A 171 21.14 -9.75 -25.68
N SER A 172 21.85 -9.91 -24.56
CA SER A 172 22.05 -11.22 -23.92
C SER A 172 21.15 -11.48 -22.69
N GLY A 173 20.60 -10.43 -22.10
CA GLY A 173 19.91 -10.45 -20.80
C GLY A 173 20.85 -10.51 -19.60
N LEU A 174 22.16 -10.35 -19.80
CA LEU A 174 23.15 -10.44 -18.73
C LEU A 174 23.11 -9.21 -17.82
N LEU A 175 23.05 -9.45 -16.51
CA LEU A 175 23.13 -8.46 -15.46
C LEU A 175 24.55 -8.36 -14.93
N SER A 176 25.14 -7.16 -14.99
CA SER A 176 26.50 -6.89 -14.50
C SER A 176 26.46 -5.87 -13.36
N LYS A 177 27.13 -6.17 -12.25
CA LYS A 177 27.21 -5.25 -11.10
C LYS A 177 28.04 -4.02 -11.43
N VAL A 178 27.43 -2.84 -11.34
CA VAL A 178 28.08 -1.55 -11.61
C VAL A 178 28.51 -0.88 -10.32
N LEU A 179 27.69 -1.01 -9.27
CA LEU A 179 27.92 -0.36 -7.99
C LEU A 179 27.33 -1.19 -6.87
N GLU A 180 28.05 -1.25 -5.76
CA GLU A 180 27.52 -1.69 -4.48
C GLU A 180 28.11 -0.80 -3.39
N VAL A 181 27.24 -0.21 -2.57
CA VAL A 181 27.62 0.60 -1.42
C VAL A 181 26.96 -0.03 -0.21
N ASP A 182 27.79 -0.42 0.76
CA ASP A 182 27.26 -0.88 2.03
C ASP A 182 26.61 0.30 2.76
N ILE A 183 25.38 0.10 3.23
CA ILE A 183 24.70 1.08 4.05
C ILE A 183 24.62 0.57 5.49
N SER A 184 24.93 1.45 6.43
CA SER A 184 25.10 1.10 7.85
C SER A 184 23.80 0.62 8.53
N PHE A 185 22.65 0.78 7.88
CA PHE A 185 21.35 0.40 8.41
C PHE A 185 20.84 -0.89 7.73
N LYS A 186 20.96 -2.02 8.42
CA LYS A 186 20.53 -3.35 7.95
C LYS A 186 19.51 -3.93 8.92
N ILE A 187 18.25 -3.52 8.78
CA ILE A 187 17.13 -4.16 9.49
C ILE A 187 16.47 -5.13 8.52
N ASN A 188 16.41 -6.40 8.91
CA ASN A 188 15.57 -7.38 8.26
C ASN A 188 14.20 -7.39 8.93
N GLN A 189 13.17 -7.72 8.18
CA GLN A 189 11.84 -7.93 8.75
C GLN A 189 11.89 -9.05 9.80
N SER A 190 11.46 -8.73 11.03
CA SER A 190 11.31 -9.71 12.10
C SER A 190 9.97 -10.42 11.96
N HIS A 191 9.92 -11.48 11.13
CA HIS A 191 8.76 -12.38 11.11
C HIS A 191 9.02 -13.62 11.96
N ALA A 192 8.00 -14.09 12.66
CA ALA A 192 8.05 -15.41 13.28
C ALA A 192 8.35 -16.49 12.21
N PRO A 193 9.15 -17.52 12.52
CA PRO A 193 9.61 -18.52 11.55
C PRO A 193 8.50 -19.34 10.86
N SER A 194 7.23 -19.13 11.22
CA SER A 194 6.07 -19.76 10.56
C SER A 194 5.63 -19.08 9.27
N SER A 195 6.14 -17.89 8.93
CA SER A 195 5.79 -17.24 7.66
C SER A 195 6.72 -17.69 6.54
N TYR A 196 6.14 -18.23 5.47
CA TYR A 196 6.77 -18.59 4.20
C TYR A 196 7.46 -17.41 3.45
N HIS A 197 7.51 -16.22 4.06
CA HIS A 197 8.27 -15.09 3.60
C HIS A 197 9.61 -15.07 4.35
N TYR A 198 10.68 -15.47 3.67
CA TYR A 198 12.06 -15.29 4.11
C TYR A 198 12.26 -13.84 4.60
N PRO A 199 13.11 -13.55 5.62
CA PRO A 199 13.37 -12.19 6.06
C PRO A 199 13.83 -11.33 4.87
N TYR A 200 12.96 -10.44 4.42
CA TYR A 200 13.28 -9.43 3.43
C TYR A 200 13.90 -8.22 4.13
N PRO A 201 14.74 -7.43 3.44
CA PRO A 201 15.19 -6.17 3.97
C PRO A 201 13.99 -5.24 4.24
N PHE A 202 14.08 -4.44 5.30
CA PHE A 202 13.07 -3.46 5.67
C PHE A 202 12.80 -2.47 4.54
N PHE A 203 13.87 -1.94 3.94
CA PHE A 203 13.81 -1.03 2.80
C PHE A 203 13.79 -1.80 1.49
N ARG A 204 12.77 -1.54 0.68
CA ARG A 204 12.52 -2.23 -0.58
C ARG A 204 12.31 -1.19 -1.65
N GLY A 205 12.57 -1.55 -2.91
CA GLY A 205 12.20 -0.69 -4.01
C GLY A 205 10.68 -0.50 -4.09
N GLY A 206 10.27 0.47 -4.89
CA GLY A 206 8.87 0.79 -5.13
C GLY A 206 8.72 1.07 -6.60
N SER A 207 8.71 2.35 -6.96
CA SER A 207 8.62 2.83 -8.34
C SER A 207 9.87 2.47 -9.14
N ASN A 208 9.87 2.76 -10.44
CA ASN A 208 11.12 2.92 -11.17
C ASN A 208 11.91 4.15 -10.65
N ALA A 209 13.18 4.27 -11.05
CA ALA A 209 14.04 5.38 -10.67
C ALA A 209 14.25 6.35 -11.85
N ILE A 210 14.64 7.58 -11.51
CA ILE A 210 15.03 8.63 -12.47
C ILE A 210 16.51 8.90 -12.27
N ALA A 211 17.27 8.85 -13.37
CA ALA A 211 18.62 9.40 -13.43
C ALA A 211 18.55 10.81 -14.02
N LYS A 212 18.98 11.80 -13.25
CA LYS A 212 19.09 13.20 -13.69
C LYS A 212 20.40 13.78 -13.20
N ASP A 213 21.19 14.31 -14.13
CA ASP A 213 22.56 14.78 -13.88
C ASP A 213 23.41 13.68 -13.22
N GLN A 214 23.99 13.97 -12.05
CA GLN A 214 24.78 13.02 -11.26
C GLN A 214 23.95 12.25 -10.22
N ASN A 215 22.64 12.47 -10.16
CA ASN A 215 21.77 11.87 -9.16
C ASN A 215 20.89 10.78 -9.75
N ILE A 216 20.61 9.79 -8.93
CA ILE A 216 19.59 8.77 -9.16
C ILE A 216 18.65 8.82 -7.96
N PHE A 217 17.36 8.89 -8.21
CA PHE A 217 16.36 8.95 -7.14
C PHE A 217 15.10 8.19 -7.53
N GLY A 218 14.33 7.80 -6.52
CA GLY A 218 13.09 7.06 -6.70
C GLY A 218 12.27 7.06 -5.42
N VAL A 219 11.16 6.33 -5.46
CA VAL A 219 10.30 6.11 -4.28
C VAL A 219 10.29 4.63 -3.96
N GLY A 220 10.81 4.29 -2.78
CA GLY A 220 10.76 2.94 -2.23
C GLY A 220 9.60 2.76 -1.27
N ARG A 221 9.52 1.59 -0.66
CA ARG A 221 8.63 1.32 0.47
C ARG A 221 9.36 0.60 1.58
N ALA A 222 9.11 1.00 2.81
CA ALA A 222 9.51 0.27 3.99
C ALA A 222 8.37 -0.63 4.43
N THR A 223 8.67 -1.91 4.63
CA THR A 223 7.72 -2.85 5.22
C THR A 223 8.16 -3.09 6.67
N SER A 224 7.66 -2.25 7.58
CA SER A 224 7.92 -2.34 9.02
C SER A 224 7.12 -3.47 9.67
N GLU A 225 5.89 -3.64 9.21
CA GLU A 225 4.89 -4.56 9.74
C GLU A 225 4.22 -5.27 8.58
N ARG A 226 3.62 -6.43 8.86
CA ARG A 226 2.79 -7.12 7.86
C ARG A 226 1.61 -6.19 7.49
N TYR A 227 1.41 -5.96 6.20
CA TYR A 227 0.34 -5.11 5.63
C TYR A 227 0.49 -3.60 5.83
N LYS A 228 1.65 -3.15 6.32
CA LYS A 228 1.93 -1.73 6.44
C LYS A 228 3.14 -1.37 5.59
N HIS A 229 2.89 -0.65 4.51
CA HIS A 229 3.95 -0.13 3.65
C HIS A 229 4.04 1.37 3.83
N HIS A 230 5.23 1.83 4.19
CA HIS A 230 5.54 3.24 4.36
C HIS A 230 6.42 3.68 3.19
N PRO A 231 5.87 4.39 2.21
CA PRO A 231 6.67 4.91 1.12
C PRO A 231 7.74 5.87 1.64
N PHE A 232 8.90 5.84 1.01
CA PHE A 232 10.00 6.75 1.29
C PHE A 232 10.65 7.20 0.00
N PHE A 233 11.11 8.44 -0.04
CA PHE A 233 11.98 8.92 -1.11
C PHE A 233 13.40 8.48 -0.83
N TRP A 234 14.13 8.12 -1.87
CA TRP A 234 15.55 7.87 -1.76
C TRP A 234 16.31 8.57 -2.89
N LYS A 235 17.55 8.98 -2.60
CA LYS A 235 18.44 9.64 -3.54
C LYS A 235 19.87 9.17 -3.33
N PHE A 236 20.55 8.90 -4.42
CA PHE A 236 21.96 8.55 -4.47
C PHE A 236 22.68 9.43 -5.49
N GLY A 237 23.85 9.97 -5.17
CA GLY A 237 24.56 10.92 -6.04
C GLY A 237 26.02 11.13 -5.65
N ASP A 238 26.58 12.29 -5.99
CA ASP A 238 28.03 12.60 -5.99
C ASP A 238 28.81 12.23 -4.72
N ASN A 239 28.18 12.32 -3.55
CA ASN A 239 28.83 11.98 -2.28
C ASN A 239 28.83 10.47 -1.97
N LYS A 240 28.34 9.63 -2.89
CA LYS A 240 28.11 8.18 -2.72
C LYS A 240 27.33 7.82 -1.47
N LYS A 241 26.48 8.74 -1.01
CA LYS A 241 25.61 8.56 0.16
C LYS A 241 24.19 8.35 -0.33
N LEU A 242 23.56 7.29 0.19
CA LEU A 242 22.13 7.09 0.05
C LEU A 242 21.43 7.96 1.09
N LEU A 243 20.57 8.84 0.63
CA LEU A 243 19.59 9.55 1.45
C LEU A 243 18.26 8.79 1.39
N ILE A 244 17.62 8.61 2.53
CA ILE A 244 16.27 8.05 2.67
C ILE A 244 15.44 9.05 3.46
N LEU A 245 14.26 9.39 2.97
CA LEU A 245 13.37 10.39 3.53
C LEU A 245 11.94 9.85 3.62
N PHE A 246 11.37 9.91 4.81
CA PHE A 246 9.94 9.69 5.04
C PHE A 246 9.18 11.02 5.04
N THR A 247 7.92 10.98 4.59
CA THR A 247 7.02 12.15 4.60
C THR A 247 5.64 11.74 5.11
N GLU A 248 4.96 12.69 5.77
CA GLU A 248 3.57 12.57 6.23
C GLU A 248 2.57 12.53 5.07
N PHE A 249 2.97 12.90 3.86
CA PHE A 249 2.10 12.89 2.68
C PHE A 249 1.36 11.54 2.50
N PHE A 250 2.09 10.43 2.67
CA PHE A 250 1.52 9.08 2.51
C PHE A 250 0.61 8.66 3.67
N TYR A 251 0.74 9.30 4.84
CA TYR A 251 -0.06 8.96 6.02
C TYR A 251 -1.55 9.26 5.81
N LYS A 252 -1.88 10.22 4.93
CA LYS A 252 -3.26 10.50 4.51
C LYS A 252 -3.95 9.26 3.94
N PHE A 253 -3.26 8.48 3.09
CA PHE A 253 -3.83 7.25 2.50
C PHE A 253 -4.12 6.18 3.56
N GLN A 254 -3.24 6.02 4.55
CA GLN A 254 -3.45 5.09 5.67
C GLN A 254 -4.70 5.45 6.46
N ARG A 255 -4.94 6.75 6.68
CA ARG A 255 -6.15 7.24 7.36
C ARG A 255 -7.43 6.99 6.57
N TYR A 256 -7.37 6.97 5.24
CA TYR A 256 -8.49 6.56 4.39
C TYR A 256 -8.68 5.03 4.30
N GLY A 257 -7.82 4.26 4.96
CA GLY A 257 -7.91 2.81 5.05
C GLY A 257 -6.90 2.05 4.21
N PHE A 258 -6.03 2.72 3.45
CA PHE A 258 -5.03 2.07 2.60
C PHE A 258 -3.69 1.90 3.31
N ASN A 259 -3.41 0.68 3.78
CA ASN A 259 -2.25 0.40 4.64
C ASN A 259 -1.03 -0.07 3.84
N ILE A 260 -1.29 -0.72 2.71
CA ILE A 260 -0.30 -1.05 1.70
C ILE A 260 -0.33 0.07 0.68
N ILE A 261 0.65 0.96 0.76
CA ILE A 261 0.86 2.03 -0.21
C ILE A 261 2.14 1.70 -0.98
N ASP A 262 1.96 1.29 -2.22
CA ASP A 262 3.05 0.85 -3.08
C ASP A 262 3.27 1.83 -4.22
N PRO A 263 4.42 2.52 -4.25
CA PRO A 263 4.85 3.26 -5.43
C PRO A 263 4.98 2.32 -6.63
N THR A 264 4.31 2.66 -7.72
CA THR A 264 4.29 1.83 -8.94
C THR A 264 5.19 2.40 -10.03
N CYS A 265 5.15 3.72 -10.24
CA CYS A 265 5.98 4.41 -11.23
C CYS A 265 6.34 5.83 -10.79
N LEU A 266 7.43 6.35 -11.35
CA LEU A 266 7.94 7.70 -11.18
C LEU A 266 8.70 8.10 -12.45
N PHE A 267 8.18 9.03 -13.25
CA PHE A 267 8.83 9.41 -14.51
C PHE A 267 8.64 10.88 -14.85
N LEU A 268 9.53 11.41 -15.69
CA LEU A 268 9.45 12.75 -16.24
C LEU A 268 8.90 12.68 -17.67
N HIS A 269 8.00 13.58 -18.01
CA HIS A 269 7.50 13.78 -19.37
C HIS A 269 7.15 15.26 -19.55
N ASP A 270 7.65 15.88 -20.61
CA ASP A 270 7.45 17.31 -20.90
C ASP A 270 7.73 18.23 -19.70
N ASP A 271 8.84 17.97 -19.01
CA ASP A 271 9.28 18.66 -17.77
C ASP A 271 8.33 18.54 -16.56
N GLU A 272 7.25 17.76 -16.68
CA GLU A 272 6.35 17.42 -15.61
C GLU A 272 6.74 16.08 -14.98
N LEU A 273 6.50 15.95 -13.67
CA LEU A 273 6.73 14.71 -12.95
C LEU A 273 5.42 13.96 -12.77
N TYR A 274 5.46 12.67 -13.07
CA TYR A 274 4.36 11.75 -12.86
C TYR A 274 4.72 10.72 -11.80
N PHE A 275 3.76 10.41 -10.94
CA PHE A 275 3.92 9.50 -9.83
C PHE A 275 2.70 8.59 -9.67
N GLY A 276 2.94 7.28 -9.68
CA GLY A 276 1.92 6.26 -9.56
C GLY A 276 1.91 5.58 -8.20
N LEU A 277 0.71 5.31 -7.70
CA LEU A 277 0.47 4.56 -6.46
C LEU A 277 -0.52 3.43 -6.69
N CYS A 278 -0.25 2.30 -6.06
CA CYS A 278 -1.21 1.21 -5.83
C CYS A 278 -1.41 1.11 -4.32
N CYS A 279 -2.65 1.31 -3.89
CA CYS A 279 -3.06 1.40 -2.52
C CYS A 279 -4.07 0.28 -2.24
N SER A 280 -3.82 -0.52 -1.21
CA SER A 280 -4.77 -1.55 -0.77
C SER A 280 -4.92 -1.51 0.73
N GLU A 281 -6.10 -1.88 1.22
CA GLU A 281 -6.38 -1.84 2.65
C GLU A 281 -5.54 -2.85 3.43
N ARG A 282 -5.22 -3.98 2.80
CA ARG A 282 -4.41 -5.06 3.37
C ARG A 282 -3.77 -5.91 2.29
N ASP A 283 -3.28 -7.09 2.65
CA ASP A 283 -2.75 -8.05 1.69
C ASP A 283 -3.76 -8.44 0.61
N TRP A 284 -3.21 -8.86 -0.52
CA TRP A 284 -3.90 -9.22 -1.76
C TRP A 284 -4.63 -10.57 -1.68
N ALA A 285 -5.12 -10.95 -0.50
CA ALA A 285 -5.79 -12.22 -0.20
C ALA A 285 -7.21 -12.02 0.37
N HIS A 286 -7.79 -10.82 0.27
CA HIS A 286 -9.12 -10.56 0.81
C HIS A 286 -9.90 -9.62 -0.08
N GLY A 287 -11.23 -9.74 0.02
CA GLY A 287 -12.10 -8.68 -0.45
C GLY A 287 -11.78 -7.39 0.30
N GLN A 288 -11.49 -6.35 -0.45
CA GLN A 288 -10.98 -5.08 0.07
C GLN A 288 -11.19 -3.97 -0.95
N GLU A 289 -11.07 -2.74 -0.48
CA GLU A 289 -10.95 -1.59 -1.36
C GLU A 289 -9.53 -1.50 -1.94
N VAL A 290 -9.43 -1.25 -3.24
CA VAL A 290 -8.17 -1.05 -3.95
C VAL A 290 -8.25 0.26 -4.69
N LEU A 291 -7.20 1.07 -4.54
CA LEU A 291 -7.06 2.37 -5.16
C LEU A 291 -5.79 2.38 -6.03
N ASN A 292 -5.91 2.76 -7.29
CA ASN A 292 -4.80 3.03 -8.18
C ASN A 292 -4.85 4.48 -8.64
N LEU A 293 -3.72 5.17 -8.59
CA LEU A 293 -3.60 6.60 -8.82
C LEU A 293 -2.41 6.91 -9.72
N LEU A 294 -2.58 7.84 -10.66
CA LEU A 294 -1.49 8.55 -11.33
C LEU A 294 -1.64 10.04 -11.08
N VAL A 295 -0.63 10.64 -10.47
CA VAL A 295 -0.59 12.08 -10.17
C VAL A 295 0.48 12.74 -11.01
N ARG A 296 0.15 13.94 -11.53
CA ARG A 296 1.06 14.82 -12.25
C ARG A 296 1.38 16.06 -11.44
N PHE A 297 2.65 16.44 -11.41
CA PHE A 297 3.15 17.63 -10.74
C PHE A 297 3.80 18.56 -11.78
N SER A 298 3.31 19.80 -11.86
CA SER A 298 3.80 20.77 -12.84
C SER A 298 5.18 21.34 -12.44
N GLU A 299 6.02 21.64 -13.43
CA GLU A 299 7.38 22.17 -13.20
C GLU A 299 7.39 23.52 -12.46
N ARG A 300 6.36 24.36 -12.64
CA ARG A 300 6.17 25.62 -11.88
C ARG A 300 6.10 25.38 -10.36
N THR A 301 5.71 24.19 -9.95
CA THR A 301 5.53 23.78 -8.55
C THR A 301 6.83 23.26 -7.94
N ILE A 302 7.64 22.60 -8.76
CA ILE A 302 8.93 22.04 -8.37
C ILE A 302 10.01 23.15 -8.45
N GLY A 303 9.87 24.12 -9.36
CA GLY A 303 10.82 25.21 -9.55
C GLY A 303 12.20 24.71 -10.02
N PRO A 304 13.05 25.59 -10.56
CA PRO A 304 14.38 25.18 -11.04
C PRO A 304 15.33 24.74 -9.91
N SER A 305 14.97 25.00 -8.65
CA SER A 305 15.82 24.74 -7.47
C SER A 305 15.20 23.87 -6.37
N ASN A 306 13.90 23.55 -6.39
CA ASN A 306 13.34 22.65 -5.38
C ASN A 306 13.30 21.23 -5.95
N SER A 307 14.03 20.30 -5.34
CA SER A 307 13.86 18.88 -5.64
C SER A 307 12.43 18.45 -5.30
N LEU A 308 11.94 17.38 -5.97
CA LEU A 308 10.70 16.68 -5.60
C LEU A 308 10.61 16.41 -4.08
N GLU A 309 11.75 16.09 -3.49
CA GLU A 309 11.98 15.98 -2.04
C GLU A 309 11.48 17.20 -1.26
N SER A 310 11.84 18.40 -1.71
CA SER A 310 11.45 19.67 -1.09
C SER A 310 9.96 19.96 -1.28
N TYR A 311 9.35 19.53 -2.39
CA TYR A 311 7.90 19.65 -2.58
C TYR A 311 7.13 18.79 -1.55
N PHE A 312 7.47 17.51 -1.43
CA PHE A 312 6.83 16.61 -0.45
C PHE A 312 7.16 16.95 1.02
N LEU A 313 8.26 17.67 1.28
CA LEU A 313 8.60 18.17 2.61
C LEU A 313 7.93 19.51 2.96
N SER A 314 7.72 20.39 1.97
CA SER A 314 7.19 21.74 2.19
C SER A 314 5.66 21.78 2.28
N LYS A 315 4.99 20.73 1.80
CA LYS A 315 3.55 20.57 1.86
C LYS A 315 3.23 19.47 2.87
N VAL A 316 3.14 19.87 4.14
CA VAL A 316 2.46 19.06 5.16
C VAL A 316 1.11 19.70 5.45
N PRO A 317 0.04 19.41 4.69
CA PRO A 317 -1.31 19.57 5.21
C PRO A 317 -1.55 18.35 6.08
N THR A 318 -1.38 18.52 7.38
CA THR A 318 -1.99 17.60 8.33
C THR A 318 -3.51 17.66 8.15
N GLU A 319 -4.26 16.65 8.62
CA GLU A 319 -5.57 16.97 9.21
C GLU A 319 -5.34 18.20 10.08
N SER A 320 -6.11 19.28 9.92
CA SER A 320 -5.99 20.43 10.82
C SER A 320 -6.05 19.88 12.25
N ASP A 321 -4.90 19.89 12.93
CA ASP A 321 -4.69 19.44 14.32
C ASP A 321 -4.56 17.92 14.62
N GLY A 322 -4.42 17.04 13.61
CA GLY A 322 -4.11 15.62 13.84
C GLY A 322 -5.23 14.77 14.47
N LYS A 323 -6.49 15.14 14.23
CA LYS A 323 -7.68 14.47 14.77
C LYS A 323 -8.35 13.53 13.75
N PRO A 324 -8.68 12.28 14.13
CA PRO A 324 -9.35 11.32 13.23
C PRO A 324 -10.69 11.82 12.68
N ASN A 325 -10.86 11.76 11.36
CA ASN A 325 -12.13 12.06 10.69
C ASN A 325 -13.06 10.83 10.59
N LEU A 326 -14.07 10.76 11.46
CA LEU A 326 -15.00 9.63 11.52
C LEU A 326 -15.83 9.39 10.25
N ASP A 327 -15.97 10.38 9.36
CA ASP A 327 -16.72 10.23 8.11
C ASP A 327 -16.12 9.16 7.20
N ARG A 328 -14.81 8.92 7.33
CA ARG A 328 -14.07 7.82 6.70
C ARG A 328 -12.71 7.66 7.40
N HIS A 329 -12.62 6.76 8.37
CA HIS A 329 -11.36 6.47 9.07
C HIS A 329 -11.12 4.98 9.23
N LEU A 330 -9.85 4.59 9.32
CA LEU A 330 -9.43 3.25 9.71
C LEU A 330 -8.58 3.32 10.98
N PHE A 331 -9.03 2.64 12.02
CA PHE A 331 -8.31 2.51 13.27
C PHE A 331 -7.71 1.12 13.42
N PHE A 332 -6.41 1.02 13.62
CA PHE A 332 -5.74 -0.26 13.79
C PHE A 332 -5.89 -0.79 15.21
N CYS A 333 -6.35 -2.03 15.33
CA CYS A 333 -6.55 -2.65 16.66
C CYS A 333 -5.22 -2.84 17.41
N ILE A 334 -4.10 -2.97 16.68
CA ILE A 334 -2.75 -3.07 17.27
C ILE A 334 -2.26 -1.76 17.89
N GLU A 335 -2.78 -0.62 17.46
CA GLU A 335 -2.43 0.70 18.00
C GLU A 335 -3.29 1.07 19.21
N MET A 336 -4.37 0.32 19.45
CA MET A 336 -5.29 0.53 20.57
C MET A 336 -4.85 -0.24 21.83
N PRO A 337 -5.11 0.32 23.02
CA PRO A 337 -5.00 -0.39 24.29
C PRO A 337 -5.77 -1.72 24.34
N THR A 338 -5.33 -2.63 25.20
CA THR A 338 -5.93 -3.94 25.41
C THR A 338 -6.06 -4.24 26.91
N ALA A 339 -7.12 -4.95 27.29
CA ALA A 339 -7.37 -5.39 28.67
C ALA A 339 -7.14 -6.90 28.85
N VAL A 340 -6.65 -7.58 27.81
CA VAL A 340 -6.38 -9.04 27.82
C VAL A 340 -5.02 -9.34 27.24
N THR A 341 -4.50 -10.52 27.56
CA THR A 341 -3.24 -11.03 27.05
C THR A 341 -3.37 -11.23 25.54
N SER A 342 -2.61 -10.43 24.80
CA SER A 342 -2.60 -10.44 23.34
C SER A 342 -1.19 -10.36 22.78
N VAL A 343 -1.06 -10.77 21.52
CA VAL A 343 0.18 -10.65 20.73
C VAL A 343 -0.13 -10.01 19.39
N HIS A 344 0.90 -9.46 18.75
CA HIS A 344 0.78 -8.97 17.38
C HIS A 344 1.02 -10.15 16.44
N GLU A 345 -0.01 -10.51 15.68
CA GLU A 345 0.08 -11.61 14.72
C GLU A 345 -0.58 -11.18 13.42
N LEU A 346 0.15 -11.36 12.33
CA LEU A 346 -0.32 -11.09 10.98
C LEU A 346 -0.94 -9.69 10.79
N GLY A 347 -0.36 -8.64 11.39
CA GLY A 347 -0.86 -7.26 11.25
C GLY A 347 -2.14 -6.95 12.06
N GLY A 348 -2.61 -7.89 12.88
CA GLY A 348 -3.71 -7.69 13.82
C GLY A 348 -3.30 -7.96 15.27
N ARG A 349 -4.23 -7.65 16.19
CA ARG A 349 -4.11 -7.96 17.61
C ARG A 349 -4.80 -9.29 17.88
N LEU A 350 -4.01 -10.30 18.25
CA LEU A 350 -4.51 -11.65 18.54
C LEU A 350 -4.76 -11.83 20.04
N SER A 351 -5.99 -12.18 20.40
CA SER A 351 -6.31 -12.73 21.72
C SER A 351 -5.72 -14.13 21.86
N LEU A 352 -5.04 -14.41 22.98
CA LEU A 352 -4.55 -15.75 23.30
C LEU A 352 -5.63 -16.66 23.93
N GLY A 353 -6.82 -16.12 24.21
CA GLY A 353 -7.95 -16.86 24.78
C GLY A 353 -7.76 -17.26 26.25
N ILE A 354 -6.81 -16.66 26.96
CA ILE A 354 -6.49 -16.98 28.36
C ILE A 354 -7.53 -16.37 29.31
N GLU A 355 -8.02 -15.17 28.99
CA GLU A 355 -8.97 -14.41 29.81
C GLU A 355 -10.02 -13.76 28.91
N GLU A 356 -11.17 -13.44 29.49
CA GLU A 356 -12.19 -12.61 28.86
C GLU A 356 -11.92 -11.13 29.12
N GLY A 357 -12.33 -10.26 28.20
CA GLY A 357 -12.13 -8.82 28.33
C GLY A 357 -12.02 -8.13 26.99
N HIS A 358 -11.66 -6.85 27.00
CA HIS A 358 -11.52 -6.07 25.77
C HIS A 358 -10.21 -6.40 25.06
N LEU A 359 -10.31 -7.06 23.90
CA LEU A 359 -9.17 -7.29 23.01
C LEU A 359 -8.59 -5.96 22.56
N PHE A 360 -9.44 -5.00 22.22
CA PHE A 360 -9.05 -3.61 22.08
C PHE A 360 -10.12 -2.67 22.65
N HIS A 361 -9.69 -1.47 23.04
CA HIS A 361 -10.58 -0.35 23.33
C HIS A 361 -9.96 0.98 22.87
N GLY A 362 -10.79 1.89 22.35
CA GLY A 362 -10.38 3.13 21.71
C GLY A 362 -10.42 3.05 20.18
N PRO A 363 -9.73 3.96 19.45
CA PRO A 363 -9.16 5.18 19.99
C PRO A 363 -10.24 6.13 20.52
N TYR A 364 -9.80 7.11 21.29
CA TYR A 364 -10.66 8.13 21.89
C TYR A 364 -10.82 9.32 20.96
N VAL A 365 -11.99 9.45 20.33
CA VAL A 365 -12.25 10.51 19.34
C VAL A 365 -13.28 11.48 19.87
N THR A 366 -12.97 12.78 19.87
CA THR A 366 -13.96 13.79 20.30
C THR A 366 -15.03 13.95 19.23
N VAL A 367 -16.31 13.92 19.62
CA VAL A 367 -17.42 14.21 18.71
C VAL A 367 -17.47 15.71 18.43
N GLU A 368 -17.18 16.10 17.19
CA GLU A 368 -17.20 17.51 16.77
C GLU A 368 -18.50 17.89 16.04
N ALA A 369 -19.17 16.92 15.45
CA ALA A 369 -20.44 17.10 14.76
C ALA A 369 -21.36 15.91 15.01
N GLU A 370 -22.66 16.17 15.02
CA GLU A 370 -23.67 15.11 15.08
C GLU A 370 -23.91 14.54 13.68
N ALA A 371 -23.90 13.22 13.61
CA ALA A 371 -24.26 12.45 12.44
C ALA A 371 -24.53 10.98 12.82
N GLU A 372 -25.07 10.25 11.86
CA GLU A 372 -25.20 8.81 11.92
C GLU A 372 -24.01 8.15 11.21
N TYR A 373 -23.49 7.10 11.81
CA TYR A 373 -22.29 6.41 11.37
C TYR A 373 -22.50 4.90 11.44
N TYR A 374 -21.69 4.15 10.71
CA TYR A 374 -21.41 2.77 11.06
C TYR A 374 -19.92 2.58 11.36
N ALA A 375 -19.63 1.65 12.26
CA ALA A 375 -18.29 1.12 12.52
C ALA A 375 -18.26 -0.35 12.12
N GLU A 376 -17.21 -0.77 11.41
CA GLU A 376 -17.03 -2.15 10.95
C GLU A 376 -15.71 -2.70 11.45
N LEU A 377 -15.78 -3.73 12.29
CA LEU A 377 -14.64 -4.48 12.80
C LEU A 377 -14.31 -5.62 11.83
N SER A 378 -13.08 -5.65 11.32
CA SER A 378 -12.53 -6.81 10.61
C SER A 378 -11.78 -7.74 11.55
N TYR A 379 -12.11 -9.03 11.53
CA TYR A 379 -11.55 -10.03 12.44
C TYR A 379 -11.48 -11.44 11.84
N LEU A 380 -10.74 -12.31 12.52
CA LEU A 380 -10.56 -13.72 12.18
C LEU A 380 -10.52 -14.57 13.45
N THR A 381 -11.36 -15.60 13.52
CA THR A 381 -11.39 -16.56 14.62
C THR A 381 -10.46 -17.73 14.31
N LEU A 382 -9.41 -17.90 15.12
CA LEU A 382 -8.47 -19.02 15.02
C LEU A 382 -8.95 -20.23 15.81
N ALA A 383 -9.57 -20.02 16.97
CA ALA A 383 -10.17 -21.07 17.77
C ALA A 383 -11.30 -20.49 18.63
N SER A 384 -12.43 -21.19 18.66
CA SER A 384 -13.55 -20.91 19.56
C SER A 384 -14.38 -22.18 19.73
N ASN A 385 -14.93 -22.38 20.93
CA ASN A 385 -15.96 -23.39 21.20
C ASN A 385 -17.38 -22.79 21.16
N GLU A 386 -17.49 -21.49 20.94
CA GLU A 386 -18.74 -20.73 20.96
C GLU A 386 -19.04 -20.10 19.60
N GLU A 387 -20.33 -20.01 19.27
CA GLU A 387 -20.81 -19.32 18.06
C GLU A 387 -20.65 -17.80 18.19
N VAL A 388 -20.98 -17.23 19.35
CA VAL A 388 -20.74 -15.80 19.64
C VAL A 388 -19.43 -15.70 20.42
N ILE A 389 -18.44 -15.05 19.82
CA ILE A 389 -17.09 -14.94 20.37
C ILE A 389 -16.87 -13.68 21.22
N GLY A 390 -17.84 -12.76 21.18
CA GLY A 390 -17.68 -11.45 21.80
C GLY A 390 -18.73 -10.42 21.36
N PHE A 391 -18.49 -9.17 21.75
CA PHE A 391 -19.32 -8.03 21.40
C PHE A 391 -18.45 -6.87 20.92
N PHE A 392 -18.82 -6.29 19.77
CA PHE A 392 -18.23 -5.06 19.26
C PHE A 392 -19.20 -3.92 19.55
N ASP A 393 -18.76 -2.88 20.26
CA ASP A 393 -19.60 -1.75 20.63
C ASP A 393 -18.90 -0.40 20.45
N VAL A 394 -19.72 0.65 20.39
CA VAL A 394 -19.29 2.04 20.35
C VAL A 394 -19.94 2.75 21.53
N THR A 395 -19.12 3.37 22.37
CA THR A 395 -19.60 4.13 23.52
C THR A 395 -19.19 5.60 23.43
N SER A 396 -19.92 6.45 24.14
CA SER A 396 -19.53 7.83 24.41
C SER A 396 -19.31 8.03 25.91
N SER A 397 -18.31 8.83 26.29
CA SER A 397 -18.00 9.18 27.66
C SER A 397 -17.60 10.66 27.78
N ARG A 398 -17.62 11.18 29.00
CA ARG A 398 -17.12 12.53 29.32
C ARG A 398 -15.78 12.44 30.03
N LEU A 399 -14.90 13.40 29.76
CA LEU A 399 -13.71 13.62 30.58
C LEU A 399 -14.03 14.62 31.69
N ASP A 400 -13.65 14.27 32.92
CA ASP A 400 -13.66 15.25 34.02
C ASP A 400 -12.40 16.14 33.99
N SER A 401 -12.28 17.04 34.98
CA SER A 401 -11.11 17.90 35.14
C SER A 401 -9.80 17.13 35.37
N ALA A 402 -9.87 15.88 35.84
CA ALA A 402 -8.73 15.00 36.05
C ALA A 402 -8.44 14.09 34.83
N ARG A 403 -9.17 14.27 33.72
CA ARG A 403 -9.12 13.44 32.51
C ARG A 403 -9.53 11.98 32.74
N VAL A 404 -10.39 11.74 33.71
CA VAL A 404 -11.02 10.44 33.96
C VAL A 404 -12.34 10.35 33.20
N GLN A 405 -12.55 9.23 32.53
CA GLN A 405 -13.78 8.96 31.79
C GLN A 405 -14.93 8.57 32.72
N HIS A 406 -16.08 9.20 32.54
CA HIS A 406 -17.32 8.93 33.25
C HIS A 406 -18.52 9.08 32.30
N ASP A 407 -19.74 8.80 32.78
CA ASP A 407 -20.99 8.89 32.00
C ASP A 407 -20.93 8.06 30.69
N PHE A 408 -20.57 6.79 30.79
CA PHE A 408 -20.52 5.89 29.63
C PHE A 408 -21.94 5.61 29.10
N HIS A 409 -22.13 5.84 27.81
CA HIS A 409 -23.35 5.51 27.09
C HIS A 409 -23.01 4.70 25.84
N THR A 410 -23.54 3.48 25.73
CA THR A 410 -23.45 2.68 24.51
C THR A 410 -24.34 3.29 23.42
N LEU A 411 -23.71 3.69 22.32
CA LEU A 411 -24.39 4.26 21.15
C LEU A 411 -24.82 3.17 20.15
N GLY A 412 -24.13 2.04 20.16
CA GLY A 412 -24.44 0.87 19.34
C GLY A 412 -23.62 -0.34 19.78
N MET A 413 -24.12 -1.54 19.51
CA MET A 413 -23.46 -2.81 19.81
C MET A 413 -23.90 -3.89 18.81
N ALA A 414 -22.99 -4.80 18.49
CA ALA A 414 -23.25 -5.98 17.66
C ALA A 414 -22.57 -7.21 18.28
N GLU A 415 -23.23 -8.36 18.13
CA GLU A 415 -22.59 -9.65 18.40
C GLU A 415 -21.50 -9.91 17.36
N VAL A 416 -20.40 -10.51 17.80
CA VAL A 416 -19.33 -10.97 16.93
C VAL A 416 -19.38 -12.49 16.92
N HIS A 417 -19.56 -13.06 15.73
CA HIS A 417 -19.73 -14.51 15.56
C HIS A 417 -18.41 -15.17 15.14
N SER A 418 -18.21 -16.43 15.52
CA SER A 418 -17.07 -17.22 15.06
C SER A 418 -17.12 -17.36 13.54
N CYS A 419 -16.01 -17.05 12.89
CA CYS A 419 -15.87 -17.16 11.44
C CYS A 419 -15.04 -18.37 11.00
N HIS A 420 -14.79 -19.32 11.91
CA HIS A 420 -14.21 -20.64 11.62
C HIS A 420 -12.97 -20.61 10.72
N GLY A 421 -12.02 -19.70 10.98
CA GLY A 421 -10.78 -19.56 10.21
C GLY A 421 -10.90 -18.75 8.92
N SER A 422 -12.04 -18.14 8.64
CA SER A 422 -12.23 -17.19 7.52
C SER A 422 -12.26 -15.74 8.02
N MET A 423 -11.85 -14.78 7.19
CA MET A 423 -12.03 -13.36 7.53
C MET A 423 -13.52 -13.03 7.60
N ALA A 424 -13.92 -12.25 8.61
CA ALA A 424 -15.27 -11.76 8.76
C ALA A 424 -15.28 -10.29 9.20
N THR A 425 -16.44 -9.67 9.06
CA THR A 425 -16.70 -8.33 9.56
C THR A 425 -17.90 -8.33 10.51
N SER A 426 -17.89 -7.47 11.51
CA SER A 426 -19.04 -7.19 12.38
C SER A 426 -19.29 -5.69 12.38
N ARG A 427 -20.54 -5.29 12.13
CA ARG A 427 -20.91 -3.90 11.90
C ARG A 427 -21.85 -3.40 12.99
N VAL A 428 -21.57 -2.21 13.49
CA VAL A 428 -22.38 -1.46 14.45
C VAL A 428 -22.81 -0.14 13.81
N THR A 429 -24.11 0.12 13.73
CA THR A 429 -24.63 1.46 13.44
C THR A 429 -24.78 2.24 14.73
N PHE A 430 -24.38 3.51 14.75
CA PHE A 430 -24.49 4.37 15.92
C PHE A 430 -24.78 5.82 15.52
N ASN A 431 -25.46 6.54 16.41
CA ASN A 431 -25.82 7.95 16.22
C ASN A 431 -25.16 8.81 17.31
N THR A 432 -24.55 9.91 16.90
CA THR A 432 -23.82 10.83 17.79
C THR A 432 -24.64 12.02 18.28
N ALA A 433 -25.95 12.05 18.03
CA ALA A 433 -26.88 13.06 18.54
C ALA A 433 -26.76 13.21 20.07
N GLY A 434 -26.63 14.44 20.55
CA GLY A 434 -26.44 14.76 21.97
C GLY A 434 -25.07 14.37 22.53
N SER A 435 -24.11 14.02 21.67
CA SER A 435 -22.77 13.58 22.08
C SER A 435 -21.65 14.55 21.71
N ILE A 436 -21.95 15.74 21.16
CA ILE A 436 -20.94 16.77 20.88
C ILE A 436 -20.08 17.04 22.12
N GLY A 437 -18.75 17.03 21.94
CA GLY A 437 -17.75 17.23 22.99
C GLY A 437 -17.50 16.01 23.89
N LYS A 438 -18.23 14.91 23.72
CA LYS A 438 -17.92 13.62 24.35
C LYS A 438 -16.80 12.90 23.60
N LEU A 439 -16.13 11.98 24.28
CA LEU A 439 -15.21 11.03 23.66
C LEU A 439 -15.97 9.80 23.21
N LEU A 440 -15.75 9.40 21.97
CA LEU A 440 -16.13 8.09 21.46
C LEU A 440 -15.03 7.08 21.76
N GLU A 441 -15.44 5.86 22.09
CA GLU A 441 -14.58 4.71 22.30
C GLU A 441 -15.18 3.50 21.58
N PHE A 442 -14.38 2.83 20.74
CA PHE A 442 -14.75 1.58 20.07
C PHE A 442 -14.16 0.42 20.87
N ARG A 443 -14.91 -0.64 21.11
CA ARG A 443 -14.45 -1.73 21.98
C ARG A 443 -14.84 -3.09 21.41
N PHE A 444 -13.93 -4.05 21.49
CA PHE A 444 -14.24 -5.44 21.19
C PHE A 444 -13.97 -6.31 22.41
N PHE A 445 -15.04 -6.69 23.10
CA PHE A 445 -14.99 -7.66 24.18
C PHE A 445 -14.92 -9.07 23.61
N VAL A 446 -13.95 -9.87 24.04
CA VAL A 446 -13.78 -11.28 23.67
C VAL A 446 -14.01 -12.19 24.87
N ARG A 447 -14.65 -13.34 24.64
CA ARG A 447 -14.92 -14.33 25.69
C ARG A 447 -13.70 -15.19 26.01
N HIS A 448 -13.70 -15.79 27.20
CA HIS A 448 -12.66 -16.74 27.61
C HIS A 448 -12.58 -17.93 26.64
N GLY A 449 -11.37 -18.39 26.35
CA GLY A 449 -11.13 -19.51 25.41
C GLY A 449 -11.19 -19.13 23.92
N VAL A 450 -11.58 -17.90 23.57
CA VAL A 450 -11.61 -17.43 22.17
C VAL A 450 -10.22 -16.93 21.77
N LYS A 451 -9.66 -17.54 20.71
CA LYS A 451 -8.52 -17.01 19.97
C LYS A 451 -9.03 -16.32 18.72
N VAL A 452 -8.98 -15.00 18.71
CA VAL A 452 -9.44 -14.16 17.60
C VAL A 452 -8.42 -13.06 17.34
N ASN A 453 -8.14 -12.83 16.06
CA ASN A 453 -7.29 -11.76 15.58
C ASN A 453 -8.15 -10.61 15.06
N ALA A 454 -8.06 -9.44 15.70
CA ALA A 454 -8.75 -8.22 15.29
C ALA A 454 -7.79 -7.30 14.53
N PHE A 455 -8.17 -6.85 13.34
CA PHE A 455 -7.27 -6.11 12.45
C PHE A 455 -7.50 -4.61 12.57
N HIS A 456 -8.71 -4.16 12.26
CA HIS A 456 -9.03 -2.74 12.19
C HIS A 456 -10.51 -2.48 12.39
N VAL A 457 -10.83 -1.25 12.77
CA VAL A 457 -12.19 -0.69 12.79
C VAL A 457 -12.27 0.39 11.72
N ARG A 458 -13.17 0.21 10.74
CA ARG A 458 -13.50 1.25 9.75
C ARG A 458 -14.71 2.04 10.24
N THR A 459 -14.68 3.37 10.18
CA THR A 459 -15.85 4.21 10.37
C THR A 459 -16.28 4.86 9.07
N GLN A 460 -17.58 4.99 8.86
CA GLN A 460 -18.12 5.76 7.75
C GLN A 460 -19.42 6.46 8.15
N ARG A 461 -19.58 7.70 7.68
CA ARG A 461 -20.84 8.43 7.84
C ARG A 461 -21.93 7.83 6.95
N ILE A 462 -23.11 7.64 7.51
CA ILE A 462 -24.31 7.24 6.78
C ILE A 462 -24.89 8.52 6.16
N THR A 463 -24.77 8.64 4.84
CA THR A 463 -25.44 9.71 4.09
C THR A 463 -26.88 9.27 3.81
N THR A 464 -27.83 9.94 4.45
CA THR A 464 -29.27 9.78 4.20
C THR A 464 -29.71 10.50 2.94
#